data_AF-A0A178W2R2-F1
#
_entry.id   AF-A0A178W2R2-F1
#
_cell.length_a   1.000
_cell.length_b   1.000
_cell.length_c   1.000
_cell.angle_alpha   90.00
_cell.angle_beta   90.00
_cell.angle_gamma   90.00
#
_symmetry.space_group_name_H-M   'P 1'
#
loop_
_entity.id
_entity.type
_entity.pdbx_description
1 polymer ?
#
loop_
_entity_poly.entity_id
_entity_poly.type
_entity_poly.pdbx_seq_one_letter_code
_entity_poly.pdbx_strand_id
1 'polypeptide(L)'
;MGSGFSLFQKNLSSCYGDRDLLQPGLGDLPESCVALILQNLDPVEICRFSKLNTAFHGASWADFVWESKLPPDYKLILEKILGSFPDNLRKRDIFTFLSRVNSFDEGNKKAWVDKRTGGLCLCTSAKGLSITGIDDRRYWSHIPSDDSR
;
A
#
# COMPACT_ATOMS: atom_id res chain seq x y z
N MET A 1 16.82 5.99 -62.86
CA MET A 1 16.63 5.69 -61.42
C MET A 1 16.46 7.05 -60.76
N GLY A 2 15.25 7.61 -60.67
CA GLY A 2 14.21 7.24 -59.70
C GLY A 2 14.52 7.94 -58.37
N SER A 3 14.07 9.19 -58.16
CA SER A 3 12.93 9.57 -57.29
C SER A 3 13.53 10.54 -56.23
N GLY A 4 13.12 11.78 -56.01
CA GLY A 4 11.80 12.38 -56.07
C GLY A 4 11.24 12.50 -54.66
N PHE A 5 11.55 13.58 -53.93
CA PHE A 5 10.71 14.03 -52.80
C PHE A 5 10.63 15.56 -52.81
N SER A 6 9.54 16.02 -53.40
CA SER A 6 9.00 17.37 -53.33
C SER A 6 8.43 17.66 -51.94
N LEU A 7 8.69 18.87 -51.45
CA LEU A 7 7.79 19.78 -50.74
C LEU A 7 6.50 19.15 -50.19
N PHE A 8 6.36 19.14 -48.86
CA PHE A 8 5.11 19.53 -48.22
C PHE A 8 5.37 20.47 -47.05
N GLN A 9 5.18 21.73 -47.36
CA GLN A 9 4.84 22.78 -46.43
C GLN A 9 3.48 22.46 -45.81
N LYS A 10 3.43 22.39 -44.48
CA LYS A 10 2.24 22.77 -43.71
C LYS A 10 2.66 23.67 -42.57
N ASN A 11 2.80 24.94 -42.91
CA ASN A 11 2.27 26.00 -42.06
C ASN A 11 0.76 25.77 -41.99
N LEU A 12 0.27 25.36 -40.82
CA LEU A 12 -1.10 25.66 -40.43
C LEU A 12 -1.00 26.48 -39.14
N SER A 13 -1.05 27.79 -39.32
CA SER A 13 -1.52 28.72 -38.30
C SER A 13 -2.90 28.27 -37.84
N SER A 14 -2.99 27.73 -36.63
CA SER A 14 -4.25 27.67 -35.90
C SER A 14 -4.16 28.69 -34.78
N CYS A 15 -4.91 29.76 -34.96
CA CYS A 15 -5.10 30.85 -34.01
C CYS A 15 -5.93 30.30 -32.84
N TYR A 16 -5.30 29.59 -31.90
CA TYR A 16 -5.90 29.22 -30.63
C TYR A 16 -4.87 29.46 -29.52
N GLY A 17 -5.08 30.57 -28.81
CA GLY A 17 -4.61 30.83 -27.45
C GLY A 17 -3.20 30.38 -27.08
N ASP A 18 -2.26 31.31 -27.18
CA ASP A 18 -1.00 31.36 -26.42
C ASP A 18 -1.29 31.50 -24.92
N ARG A 19 -1.98 30.52 -24.31
CA ARG A 19 -2.40 30.48 -22.90
C ARG A 19 -2.04 29.18 -22.17
N ASP A 20 -1.36 28.23 -22.80
CA ASP A 20 -1.09 26.91 -22.19
C ASP A 20 0.38 26.67 -21.77
N LEU A 21 1.28 27.63 -21.92
CA LEU A 21 2.68 27.48 -21.46
C LEU A 21 2.97 28.10 -20.08
N LEU A 22 1.97 28.69 -19.43
CA LEU A 22 2.15 29.45 -18.18
C LEU A 22 1.26 28.98 -17.01
N GLN A 23 0.46 27.93 -17.19
CA GLN A 23 -0.26 27.35 -16.06
C GLN A 23 0.59 26.23 -15.43
N PRO A 24 1.13 26.44 -14.21
CA PRO A 24 1.80 25.36 -13.51
C PRO A 24 0.80 24.21 -13.29
N GLY A 25 1.18 23.05 -13.79
CA GLY A 25 0.43 21.82 -13.65
C GLY A 25 0.80 21.08 -12.38
N LEU A 26 0.00 20.08 -12.02
CA LEU A 26 0.25 19.25 -10.84
C LEU A 26 1.54 18.41 -10.97
N GLY A 27 2.07 18.26 -12.18
CA GLY A 27 3.36 17.62 -12.46
C GLY A 27 4.58 18.50 -12.20
N ASP A 28 4.40 19.81 -12.03
CA ASP A 28 5.50 20.77 -11.79
C ASP A 28 5.83 20.92 -10.29
N LEU A 29 5.04 20.31 -9.40
CA LEU A 29 5.34 20.31 -7.97
C LEU A 29 6.57 19.44 -7.67
N PRO A 30 7.49 19.91 -6.79
CA PRO A 30 8.58 19.07 -6.34
C PRO A 30 8.05 17.86 -5.55
N GLU A 31 8.72 16.72 -5.70
CA GLU A 31 8.30 15.45 -5.06
C GLU A 31 8.14 15.58 -3.55
N SER A 32 8.95 16.42 -2.89
CA SER A 32 8.84 16.68 -1.45
C SER A 32 7.49 17.29 -1.06
N CYS A 33 6.98 18.24 -1.84
CA CYS A 33 5.65 18.82 -1.61
C CYS A 33 4.54 17.80 -1.88
N VAL A 34 4.67 17.03 -2.97
CA VAL A 34 3.71 15.98 -3.32
C VAL A 34 3.64 14.90 -2.24
N ALA A 35 4.78 14.51 -1.67
CA ALA A 35 4.85 13.50 -0.64
C ALA A 35 4.14 13.94 0.66
N LEU A 36 4.16 15.24 1.00
CA LEU A 36 3.34 15.78 2.11
C LEU A 36 1.83 15.66 1.84
N ILE A 37 1.40 15.82 0.58
CA ILE A 37 0.00 15.61 0.20
C ILE A 37 -0.34 14.12 0.34
N LEU A 38 0.49 13.24 -0.24
CA LEU A 38 0.29 11.79 -0.19
C LEU A 38 0.25 11.24 1.23
N GLN A 39 1.01 11.82 2.16
CA GLN A 39 0.97 11.45 3.58
C GLN A 39 -0.43 11.57 4.19
N ASN A 40 -1.31 12.43 3.66
CA ASN A 40 -2.66 12.63 4.17
C ASN A 40 -3.72 11.73 3.48
N LEU A 41 -3.33 10.98 2.45
CA LEU A 41 -4.24 10.12 1.68
C LEU A 41 -4.25 8.68 2.21
N ASP A 42 -5.29 7.91 1.89
CA ASP A 42 -5.28 6.49 2.20
C ASP A 42 -4.33 5.71 1.26
N PRO A 43 -3.84 4.51 1.65
CA PRO A 43 -2.90 3.73 0.83
C PRO A 43 -3.42 3.39 -0.57
N VAL A 44 -4.74 3.22 -0.73
CA VAL A 44 -5.37 2.92 -2.04
C VAL A 44 -5.34 4.17 -2.93
N GLU A 45 -5.62 5.34 -2.36
CA GLU A 45 -5.50 6.64 -3.02
C GLU A 45 -4.06 6.91 -3.42
N ILE A 46 -3.07 6.69 -2.55
CA ILE A 46 -1.66 6.84 -2.90
C ILE A 46 -1.31 6.04 -4.17
N CYS A 47 -1.79 4.79 -4.27
CA CYS A 47 -1.59 3.94 -5.45
C CYS A 47 -2.34 4.42 -6.71
N ARG A 48 -3.42 5.19 -6.56
CA ARG A 48 -4.14 5.81 -7.70
C ARG A 48 -3.42 7.07 -8.16
N PHE A 49 -3.02 7.92 -7.22
CA PHE A 49 -2.31 9.16 -7.49
C PHE A 49 -0.93 8.91 -8.13
N SER A 50 -0.23 7.84 -7.73
CA SER A 50 1.06 7.47 -8.32
C SER A 50 1.02 7.18 -9.83
N LYS A 51 -0.18 6.96 -10.40
CA LYS A 51 -0.38 6.72 -11.83
C LYS A 51 -0.64 8.00 -12.64
N LEU A 52 -0.83 9.14 -11.97
CA LEU A 52 -1.24 10.38 -12.63
C LEU A 52 -0.08 11.10 -13.31
N ASN A 53 1.09 11.18 -12.66
CA ASN A 53 2.28 11.80 -13.22
C ASN A 53 3.57 11.28 -12.53
N THR A 54 4.72 11.69 -13.05
CA THR A 54 6.04 11.30 -12.54
C THR A 54 6.33 11.82 -11.13
N ALA A 55 5.86 13.02 -10.77
CA ALA A 55 6.05 13.58 -9.44
C ALA A 55 5.30 12.80 -8.34
N PHE A 56 4.02 12.45 -8.57
CA PHE A 56 3.29 11.54 -7.69
C PHE A 56 3.86 10.14 -7.70
N HIS A 57 4.31 9.66 -8.87
CA HIS A 57 4.98 8.37 -8.94
C HIS A 57 6.20 8.37 -8.02
N GLY A 58 7.16 9.29 -8.18
CA GLY A 58 8.35 9.38 -7.34
C GLY A 58 8.03 9.59 -5.86
N ALA A 59 7.15 10.55 -5.55
CA ALA A 59 6.72 10.84 -4.18
C ALA A 59 6.05 9.63 -3.49
N SER A 60 5.34 8.79 -4.24
CA SER A 60 4.70 7.58 -3.69
C SER A 60 5.69 6.52 -3.22
N TRP A 61 6.98 6.63 -3.53
CA TRP A 61 8.01 5.70 -3.04
C TRP A 61 8.69 6.19 -1.76
N ALA A 62 8.38 7.40 -1.28
CA ALA A 62 9.02 7.96 -0.09
C ALA A 62 8.69 7.16 1.18
N ASP A 63 9.72 6.78 1.95
CA ASP A 63 9.56 5.93 3.14
C ASP A 63 8.68 6.59 4.21
N PHE A 64 8.77 7.90 4.41
CA PHE A 64 7.97 8.61 5.43
C PHE A 64 6.45 8.59 5.13
N VAL A 65 6.08 8.53 3.84
CA VAL A 65 4.67 8.42 3.43
C VAL A 65 4.11 7.10 3.93
N TRP A 66 4.81 5.98 3.67
CA TRP A 66 4.37 4.65 4.09
C TRP A 66 4.54 4.40 5.58
N GLU A 67 5.53 5.02 6.21
CA GLU A 67 5.67 5.00 7.67
C GLU A 67 4.45 5.56 8.38
N SER A 68 3.84 6.63 7.84
CA SER A 68 2.58 7.18 8.38
C SER A 68 1.35 6.25 8.21
N LYS A 69 1.46 5.23 7.35
CA LYS A 69 0.39 4.25 7.08
C LYS A 69 0.59 2.92 7.82
N LEU A 70 1.73 2.76 8.49
CA LEU A 70 2.01 1.58 9.28
C LEU A 70 1.49 1.76 10.72
N PRO A 71 1.02 0.68 11.36
CA PRO A 71 0.76 0.70 12.80
C PRO A 71 2.03 1.09 13.56
N PRO A 72 1.94 1.83 14.68
CA PRO A 72 3.11 2.24 15.47
C PRO A 72 4.01 1.07 15.87
N ASP A 73 3.40 -0.07 16.19
CA ASP A 73 4.06 -1.28 16.66
C ASP A 73 4.40 -2.29 15.54
N TYR A 74 4.46 -1.84 14.28
CA TYR A 74 4.68 -2.72 13.12
C TYR A 74 5.94 -3.59 13.24
N LYS A 75 6.99 -3.11 13.93
CA LYS A 75 8.23 -3.88 14.15
C LYS A 75 7.98 -5.13 15.00
N LEU A 76 7.26 -4.98 16.11
CA LEU A 76 6.88 -6.09 16.98
C LEU A 76 5.97 -7.09 16.26
N ILE A 77 5.07 -6.58 15.42
CA ILE A 77 4.18 -7.40 14.61
C ILE A 77 4.99 -8.23 13.59
N LEU A 78 5.94 -7.60 12.90
CA LEU A 78 6.85 -8.29 11.98
C LEU A 78 7.67 -9.37 12.68
N GLU A 79 8.29 -9.05 13.82
CA GLU A 79 9.07 -10.02 14.59
C GLU A 79 8.21 -11.21 15.03
N LYS A 80 6.95 -10.98 15.45
CA LYS A 80 6.03 -12.06 15.80
C LYS A 80 5.63 -12.94 14.61
N ILE A 81 5.55 -12.37 13.40
CA ILE A 81 5.14 -13.10 12.20
C ILE A 81 6.31 -13.86 11.57
N LEU A 82 7.48 -13.21 11.45
CA LEU A 82 8.64 -13.73 10.73
C LEU A 82 9.67 -14.42 11.65
N GLY A 83 9.58 -14.21 12.96
CA GLY A 83 10.58 -14.66 13.93
C GLY A 83 11.86 -13.83 13.98
N SER A 84 12.04 -12.92 13.01
CA SER A 84 13.14 -11.95 12.96
C SER A 84 12.72 -10.69 12.21
N PHE A 85 13.41 -9.58 12.48
CA PHE A 85 13.22 -8.35 11.71
C PHE A 85 14.13 -8.37 10.48
N PRO A 86 13.60 -8.30 9.25
CA PRO A 86 14.44 -8.28 8.06
C PRO A 86 15.14 -6.93 7.94
N ASP A 87 16.46 -6.94 7.85
CA ASP A 87 17.24 -5.72 7.65
C ASP A 87 16.99 -5.13 6.26
N ASN A 88 16.95 -3.79 6.17
CA ASN A 88 16.88 -3.01 4.93
C ASN A 88 15.57 -3.06 4.10
N LEU A 89 14.43 -3.41 4.70
CA LEU A 89 13.14 -3.30 4.01
C LEU A 89 12.65 -1.84 3.90
N ARG A 90 12.18 -1.47 2.71
CA ARG A 90 11.45 -0.21 2.50
C ARG A 90 10.11 -0.23 3.22
N LYS A 91 9.66 0.93 3.70
CA LYS A 91 8.41 1.04 4.49
C LYS A 91 7.19 0.59 3.70
N ARG A 92 7.16 0.88 2.40
CA ARG A 92 6.12 0.40 1.49
C ARG A 92 6.09 -1.12 1.38
N ASP A 93 7.25 -1.76 1.32
CA ASP A 93 7.34 -3.20 1.15
C ASP A 93 6.87 -3.90 2.43
N ILE A 94 7.19 -3.32 3.60
CA ILE A 94 6.62 -3.72 4.89
C ILE A 94 5.09 -3.59 4.88
N PHE A 95 4.57 -2.44 4.44
CA PHE A 95 3.12 -2.23 4.36
C PHE A 95 2.46 -3.26 3.43
N THR A 96 3.09 -3.54 2.28
CA THR A 96 2.60 -4.50 1.29
C THR A 96 2.59 -5.92 1.85
N PHE A 97 3.61 -6.29 2.61
CA PHE A 97 3.70 -7.56 3.31
C PHE A 97 2.61 -7.68 4.39
N LEU A 98 2.50 -6.67 5.26
CA LEU A 98 1.51 -6.66 6.34
C LEU A 98 0.09 -6.55 5.83
N SER A 99 -0.15 -6.00 4.64
CA SER A 99 -1.48 -5.94 4.01
C SER A 99 -1.99 -7.30 3.51
N ARG A 100 -1.15 -8.33 3.53
CA ARG A 100 -1.55 -9.72 3.26
C ARG A 100 -1.97 -10.38 4.58
N VAL A 101 -2.80 -11.41 4.50
CA VAL A 101 -3.13 -12.22 5.68
C VAL A 101 -1.90 -13.03 6.07
N ASN A 102 -1.34 -12.72 7.24
CA ASN A 102 -0.15 -13.36 7.78
C ASN A 102 -0.53 -14.23 8.97
N SER A 103 -0.31 -15.54 8.85
CA SER A 103 -0.51 -16.49 9.94
C SER A 103 0.71 -16.55 10.86
N PHE A 104 0.49 -16.62 12.16
CA PHE A 104 1.52 -16.83 13.18
C PHE A 104 0.91 -17.67 14.33
N ASP A 105 1.70 -17.96 15.37
CA ASP A 105 1.24 -18.76 16.53
C ASP A 105 0.70 -20.14 16.11
N GLU A 106 1.51 -20.88 15.37
CA GLU A 106 1.17 -22.20 14.81
C GLU A 106 -0.07 -22.19 13.89
N GLY A 107 -0.41 -21.03 13.34
CA GLY A 107 -1.57 -20.84 12.47
C GLY A 107 -2.87 -20.54 13.21
N ASN A 108 -2.84 -20.45 14.54
CA ASN A 108 -4.02 -20.12 15.34
C ASN A 108 -4.35 -18.62 15.29
N LYS A 109 -3.41 -17.77 14.88
CA LYS A 109 -3.60 -16.32 14.76
C LYS A 109 -3.26 -15.86 13.35
N LYS A 110 -4.03 -14.92 12.83
CA LYS A 110 -3.84 -14.28 11.53
C LYS A 110 -3.89 -12.77 11.72
N ALA A 111 -2.90 -12.03 11.22
CA ALA A 111 -2.87 -10.57 11.27
C ALA A 111 -2.67 -9.97 9.89
N TRP A 112 -3.28 -8.81 9.65
CA TRP A 112 -3.04 -8.01 8.45
C TRP A 112 -3.32 -6.53 8.73
N VAL A 113 -2.79 -5.66 7.89
CA VAL A 113 -3.10 -4.22 7.90
C VAL A 113 -4.24 -3.96 6.92
N ASP A 114 -5.27 -3.26 7.37
CA ASP A 114 -6.36 -2.82 6.51
C ASP A 114 -5.84 -1.78 5.52
N LYS A 115 -6.08 -2.02 4.22
CA LYS A 115 -5.49 -1.22 3.13
C LYS A 115 -6.02 0.20 3.06
N ARG A 116 -7.12 0.52 3.74
CA ARG A 116 -7.75 1.85 3.68
C ARG A 116 -7.45 2.65 4.93
N THR A 117 -7.60 2.02 6.10
CA THR A 117 -7.41 2.67 7.39
C THR A 117 -5.97 2.61 7.88
N GLY A 118 -5.15 1.68 7.39
CA GLY A 118 -3.82 1.39 7.96
C GLY A 118 -3.87 0.72 9.34
N GLY A 119 -5.07 0.39 9.82
CA GLY A 119 -5.27 -0.27 11.11
C GLY A 119 -4.83 -1.73 11.09
N LEU A 120 -4.37 -2.22 12.24
CA LEU A 120 -4.08 -3.64 12.42
C LEU A 120 -5.38 -4.43 12.62
N CYS A 121 -5.59 -5.44 11.79
CA CYS A 121 -6.62 -6.44 11.93
C CYS A 121 -6.01 -7.75 12.48
N LEU A 122 -6.75 -8.41 13.37
CA LEU A 122 -6.36 -9.67 13.98
C LEU A 122 -7.55 -10.63 13.97
N CYS A 123 -7.29 -11.87 13.57
CA CYS A 123 -8.19 -13.00 13.73
C CYS A 123 -7.51 -14.06 14.58
N THR A 124 -8.19 -14.57 15.59
CA THR A 124 -7.68 -15.60 16.50
C THR A 124 -8.67 -16.76 16.54
N SER A 125 -8.18 -17.96 16.26
CA SER A 125 -8.92 -19.22 16.41
C SER A 125 -9.18 -19.51 17.88
N ALA A 126 -10.24 -20.25 18.18
CA ALA A 126 -10.54 -20.75 19.52
C ALA A 126 -9.33 -21.47 20.17
N LYS A 127 -8.53 -22.18 19.37
CA LYS A 127 -7.31 -22.86 19.83
C LYS A 127 -6.18 -21.92 20.27
N GLY A 128 -6.17 -20.69 19.77
CA GLY A 128 -5.21 -19.65 20.14
C GLY A 128 -5.67 -18.78 21.32
N LEU A 129 -6.86 -19.04 21.88
CA LEU A 129 -7.41 -18.35 23.03
C LEU A 129 -7.16 -19.16 24.31
N SER A 130 -6.83 -18.47 25.39
CA SER A 130 -6.78 -19.06 26.74
C SER A 130 -8.13 -18.84 27.41
N ILE A 131 -9.09 -19.74 27.15
CA ILE A 131 -10.42 -19.71 27.78
C ILE A 131 -10.40 -20.66 28.98
N THR A 132 -10.85 -20.21 30.14
CA THR A 132 -10.94 -21.06 31.33
C THR A 132 -11.87 -22.25 31.08
N GLY A 133 -11.39 -23.47 31.32
CA GLY A 133 -12.16 -24.70 31.09
C GLY A 133 -12.22 -25.15 29.62
N ILE A 134 -11.45 -24.54 28.70
CA ILE A 134 -11.41 -24.96 27.28
C ILE A 134 -10.95 -26.41 27.10
N ASP A 135 -10.08 -26.88 28.00
CA ASP A 135 -9.59 -28.27 28.02
C ASP A 135 -10.56 -29.24 28.71
N ASP A 136 -11.56 -28.73 29.43
CA ASP A 136 -12.54 -29.54 30.13
C ASP A 136 -13.76 -29.82 29.24
N ARG A 137 -13.87 -31.07 28.80
CA ARG A 137 -14.97 -31.54 27.95
C ARG A 137 -16.36 -31.41 28.58
N ARG A 138 -16.46 -31.14 29.88
CA ARG A 138 -17.73 -30.83 30.55
C ARG A 138 -18.26 -29.45 30.18
N TYR A 139 -17.38 -28.52 29.84
CA TYR A 139 -17.73 -27.12 29.54
C TYR A 139 -17.55 -26.77 28.06
N TRP A 140 -16.63 -27.43 27.36
CA TRP A 140 -16.31 -27.15 25.96
C TRP A 140 -16.21 -28.40 25.09
N SER A 141 -16.78 -28.33 23.89
CA SER A 141 -16.59 -29.36 22.86
C SER A 141 -16.31 -28.71 21.51
N HIS A 142 -15.30 -29.22 20.80
CA HIS A 142 -14.95 -28.71 19.47
C HIS A 142 -15.79 -29.43 18.42
N ILE A 143 -16.68 -28.70 17.75
CA ILE A 143 -17.52 -29.22 16.68
C ILE A 143 -16.87 -28.82 15.34
N PRO A 144 -16.27 -29.76 14.58
CA PRO A 144 -15.68 -29.43 13.29
C PRO A 144 -16.77 -29.04 12.29
N SER A 145 -16.65 -27.85 11.70
CA SER A 145 -17.46 -27.32 10.61
C SER A 145 -16.55 -26.81 9.49
N ASP A 146 -17.02 -26.73 8.26
CA ASP A 146 -16.25 -26.13 7.16
C ASP A 146 -15.89 -24.66 7.47
N ASP A 147 -16.73 -23.96 8.24
CA ASP A 147 -16.48 -22.59 8.74
C ASP A 147 -15.51 -22.51 9.93
N SER A 148 -15.05 -23.65 10.48
CA SER A 148 -14.18 -23.68 11.67
C SER A 148 -12.66 -23.65 11.37
N ARG A 149 -12.28 -23.41 10.10
CA ARG A 149 -10.89 -23.43 9.59
C ARG A 149 -10.23 -22.05 9.48
#